data_AF-A0A371MRL8-F1
#
_entry.id   AF-A0A371MRL8-F1
#
_cell.length_a   1.000
_cell.length_b   1.000
_cell.length_c   1.000
_cell.angle_alpha   90.00
_cell.angle_beta   90.00
_cell.angle_gamma   90.00
#
_symmetry.space_group_name_H-M   'P 1'
#
loop_
_entity.id
_entity.type
_entity.pdbx_description
1 polymer ?
#
loop_
_entity_poly.entity_id
_entity_poly.type
_entity_poly.pdbx_seq_one_letter_code
_entity_poly.pdbx_strand_id
1 'polypeptide(L)'
;AYTYELVDILTVRGSRGLSQTLDHVHAQRLADWADGDAHNALAALFLAASNAETDGATRLRDEDIDAGRAAVPRDGVPIGQVLALSDNERLVLDQLLELSLDGEARIETAAEQIAERTDLTHGTVKRLLYELAQFGVLERREVSVGARVAGRRPSGAALNFAPRLLTALQGG
;
A
#
# COMPACT_ATOMS: atom_id res chain seq x y z
N ALA A 1 7.59 -21.02 -12.32
CA ALA A 1 6.45 -21.96 -12.22
C ALA A 1 5.20 -21.24 -11.73
N TYR A 2 5.29 -20.48 -10.63
CA TYR A 2 4.18 -19.72 -10.05
C TYR A 2 3.53 -18.67 -10.97
N THR A 3 4.27 -18.11 -11.92
CA THR A 3 3.75 -17.12 -12.88
C THR A 3 2.60 -17.65 -13.73
N TYR A 4 2.67 -18.88 -14.24
CA TYR A 4 1.61 -19.45 -15.09
C TYR A 4 0.30 -19.68 -14.31
N GLU A 5 0.40 -20.21 -13.08
CA GLU A 5 -0.77 -20.38 -12.20
C GLU A 5 -1.41 -19.03 -11.84
N LEU A 6 -0.59 -18.00 -11.64
CA LEU A 6 -1.09 -16.66 -11.36
C LEU A 6 -1.80 -16.02 -12.55
N VAL A 7 -1.29 -16.21 -13.78
CA VAL A 7 -1.97 -15.75 -15.00
C VAL A 7 -3.36 -16.38 -15.13
N ASP A 8 -3.48 -17.68 -14.84
CA ASP A 8 -4.77 -18.37 -14.85
C ASP A 8 -5.72 -17.82 -13.77
N ILE A 9 -5.23 -17.60 -12.55
CA ILE A 9 -6.02 -16.99 -11.46
C ILE A 9 -6.51 -15.59 -11.84
N LEU A 10 -5.64 -14.74 -12.39
CA LEU A 10 -5.99 -13.38 -12.81
C LEU A 10 -7.02 -13.40 -13.93
N THR A 11 -6.85 -14.27 -14.94
CA THR A 11 -7.78 -14.39 -16.06
C THR A 11 -9.15 -14.85 -15.60
N VAL A 12 -9.22 -15.88 -14.75
CA VAL A 12 -10.49 -16.45 -14.24
C VAL A 12 -11.19 -15.49 -13.27
N ARG A 13 -10.47 -14.84 -12.37
CA ARG A 13 -11.08 -13.92 -11.39
C ARG A 13 -11.41 -12.56 -12.00
N GLY A 14 -10.53 -12.05 -12.87
CA GLY A 14 -10.78 -10.82 -13.62
C GLY A 14 -12.04 -10.93 -14.46
N SER A 15 -12.19 -12.01 -15.24
CA SER A 15 -13.39 -12.24 -16.05
C SER A 15 -14.69 -12.40 -15.25
N ARG A 16 -14.63 -12.78 -13.96
CA ARG A 16 -15.82 -12.98 -13.11
C ARG A 16 -16.16 -11.78 -12.22
N GLY A 17 -15.15 -11.01 -11.82
CA GLY A 17 -15.28 -9.97 -10.80
C GLY A 17 -15.12 -8.54 -11.32
N LEU A 18 -14.65 -8.37 -12.56
CA LEU A 18 -14.48 -7.05 -13.17
C LEU A 18 -15.61 -6.77 -14.14
N SER A 19 -16.11 -5.53 -14.11
CA SER A 19 -16.96 -5.00 -15.18
C SER A 19 -16.19 -4.85 -16.50
N GLN A 20 -14.87 -4.71 -16.42
CA GLN A 20 -13.94 -4.54 -17.54
C GLN A 20 -13.33 -5.88 -17.96
N THR A 21 -13.11 -6.05 -19.25
CA THR A 21 -12.43 -7.25 -19.77
C THR A 21 -10.92 -7.16 -19.51
N LEU A 22 -10.36 -8.20 -18.86
CA LEU A 22 -8.93 -8.44 -18.74
C LEU A 22 -8.48 -9.44 -19.80
N ASP A 23 -7.50 -9.07 -20.63
CA ASP A 23 -6.91 -9.98 -21.61
C ASP A 23 -5.69 -10.75 -21.05
N HIS A 24 -5.28 -11.78 -21.78
CA HIS A 24 -4.16 -12.64 -21.38
C HIS A 24 -2.81 -11.90 -21.35
N VAL A 25 -2.62 -10.89 -22.21
CA VAL A 25 -1.38 -10.11 -22.27
C VAL A 25 -1.23 -9.26 -21.00
N HIS A 26 -2.30 -8.60 -20.57
CA HIS A 26 -2.33 -7.86 -19.31
C HIS A 26 -2.18 -8.78 -18.10
N ALA A 27 -2.83 -9.96 -18.11
CA ALA A 27 -2.67 -10.95 -17.05
C ALA A 27 -1.20 -11.42 -16.93
N GLN A 28 -0.54 -11.73 -18.05
CA GLN A 28 0.88 -12.10 -18.09
C GLN A 28 1.78 -10.96 -17.58
N ARG A 29 1.56 -9.73 -18.05
CA ARG A 29 2.33 -8.55 -17.60
C ARG A 29 2.24 -8.34 -16.09
N LEU A 30 1.06 -8.54 -15.49
CA LEU A 30 0.87 -8.42 -14.05
C LEU A 30 1.57 -9.55 -13.28
N ALA A 31 1.43 -10.80 -13.74
CA ALA A 31 2.06 -11.95 -13.09
C ALA A 31 3.60 -11.89 -13.13
N ASP A 32 4.16 -11.47 -14.27
CA ASP A 32 5.60 -11.27 -14.44
C ASP A 32 6.10 -10.13 -13.55
N TRP A 33 5.37 -9.02 -13.51
CA TRP A 33 5.74 -7.89 -12.67
C TRP A 33 5.74 -8.21 -11.18
N ALA A 34 4.75 -8.99 -10.74
CA ALA A 34 4.59 -9.41 -9.36
C ALA A 34 5.50 -10.59 -8.96
N ASP A 35 6.32 -11.11 -9.88
CA ASP A 35 7.17 -12.29 -9.67
C ASP A 35 6.41 -13.50 -9.09
N GLY A 36 5.15 -13.68 -9.51
CA GLY A 36 4.27 -14.73 -8.99
C GLY A 36 3.59 -14.43 -7.64
N ASP A 37 3.78 -13.26 -7.05
CA ASP A 37 3.02 -12.84 -5.86
C ASP A 37 1.57 -12.50 -6.24
N ALA A 38 0.65 -13.38 -5.83
CA ALA A 38 -0.78 -13.23 -6.12
C ALA A 38 -1.41 -12.02 -5.44
N HIS A 39 -0.94 -11.60 -4.26
CA HIS A 39 -1.47 -10.42 -3.57
C HIS A 39 -1.11 -9.15 -4.32
N ASN A 40 0.16 -9.01 -4.71
CA ASN A 40 0.62 -7.83 -5.47
C ASN A 40 -0.07 -7.76 -6.83
N ALA A 41 -0.18 -8.87 -7.55
CA ALA A 41 -0.84 -8.89 -8.85
C ALA A 41 -2.34 -8.57 -8.75
N LEU A 42 -3.06 -9.12 -7.77
CA LEU A 42 -4.48 -8.82 -7.57
C LEU A 42 -4.71 -7.38 -7.10
N ALA A 43 -3.83 -6.85 -6.24
CA ALA A 43 -3.89 -5.45 -5.82
C ALA A 43 -3.71 -4.50 -7.01
N ALA A 44 -2.70 -4.75 -7.86
CA ALA A 44 -2.45 -3.95 -9.05
C ALA A 44 -3.60 -4.06 -10.06
N LEU A 45 -4.16 -5.26 -10.26
CA LEU A 45 -5.33 -5.47 -11.12
C LEU A 45 -6.56 -4.69 -10.62
N PHE A 46 -6.82 -4.73 -9.32
CA PHE A 46 -7.95 -4.01 -8.73
C PHE A 46 -7.82 -2.50 -8.95
N LEU A 47 -6.62 -1.94 -8.71
CA LEU A 47 -6.38 -0.52 -8.90
C LEU A 47 -6.43 -0.11 -10.38
N ALA A 48 -5.95 -0.97 -11.29
CA ALA A 48 -6.10 -0.77 -12.73
C ALA A 48 -7.59 -0.72 -13.13
N ALA A 49 -8.39 -1.67 -12.66
CA ALA A 49 -9.82 -1.70 -12.94
C ALA A 49 -10.56 -0.50 -12.35
N SER A 50 -10.22 -0.08 -11.14
CA SER A 50 -10.80 1.11 -10.50
C SER A 50 -10.48 2.40 -11.27
N ASN A 51 -9.26 2.53 -11.82
CA ASN A 51 -8.92 3.65 -12.70
C ASN A 51 -9.73 3.59 -14.01
N ALA A 52 -9.79 2.43 -14.66
CA ALA A 52 -10.57 2.24 -15.89
C ALA A 52 -12.06 2.55 -15.68
N GLU A 53 -12.63 2.15 -14.53
CA GLU A 53 -14.01 2.45 -14.15
C GLU A 53 -14.24 3.96 -13.97
N THR A 54 -13.32 4.63 -13.28
CA THR A 54 -13.37 6.09 -13.06
C THR A 54 -13.36 6.85 -14.39
N ASP A 55 -12.62 6.33 -15.38
CA ASP A 55 -12.56 6.89 -16.73
C ASP A 55 -13.73 6.44 -17.64
N GLY A 56 -14.64 5.61 -17.14
CA GLY A 56 -15.77 5.06 -17.91
C GLY A 56 -15.35 4.09 -19.01
N ALA A 57 -14.15 3.51 -18.92
CA ALA A 57 -13.64 2.55 -19.88
C ALA A 57 -14.30 1.17 -19.70
N THR A 58 -14.62 0.52 -20.83
CA THR A 58 -15.24 -0.82 -20.85
C THR A 58 -14.23 -1.96 -20.92
N ARG A 59 -12.94 -1.63 -21.05
CA ARG A 59 -11.81 -2.57 -21.11
C ARG A 59 -10.60 -1.98 -20.40
N LEU A 60 -9.74 -2.84 -19.88
CA LEU A 60 -8.45 -2.42 -19.35
C LEU A 60 -7.53 -1.99 -20.50
N ARG A 61 -6.87 -0.84 -20.33
CA ARG A 61 -5.84 -0.32 -21.24
C ARG A 61 -4.47 -0.53 -20.62
N ASP A 62 -3.41 -0.42 -21.43
CA ASP A 62 -2.04 -0.51 -20.94
C ASP A 62 -1.74 0.53 -19.85
N GLU A 63 -2.28 1.74 -20.00
CA GLU A 63 -2.15 2.82 -19.00
C GLU A 63 -2.80 2.49 -17.66
N ASP A 64 -3.93 1.76 -17.67
CA ASP A 64 -4.59 1.32 -16.45
C ASP A 64 -3.72 0.28 -15.72
N ILE A 65 -3.15 -0.67 -16.48
CA ILE A 65 -2.23 -1.70 -15.94
C ILE A 65 -0.98 -1.06 -15.34
N ASP A 66 -0.36 -0.12 -16.06
CA ASP A 66 0.85 0.54 -15.59
C ASP A 66 0.58 1.44 -14.38
N ALA A 67 -0.58 2.13 -14.34
CA ALA A 67 -1.01 2.89 -13.17
C ALA A 67 -1.28 1.99 -11.95
N GLY A 68 -1.93 0.83 -12.15
CA GLY A 68 -2.18 -0.14 -11.08
C GLY A 68 -0.89 -0.69 -10.48
N ARG A 69 0.09 -1.03 -11.33
CA ARG A 69 1.43 -1.50 -10.89
C ARG A 69 2.20 -0.43 -10.14
N ALA A 70 2.15 0.82 -10.60
CA ALA A 70 2.84 1.94 -9.95
C ALA A 70 2.28 2.27 -8.57
N ALA A 71 1.00 1.95 -8.32
CA ALA A 71 0.34 2.22 -7.05
C ALA A 71 0.59 1.16 -5.96
N VAL A 72 1.24 0.04 -6.29
CA VAL A 72 1.53 -1.06 -5.35
C VAL A 72 3.04 -1.12 -5.07
N PRO A 73 3.48 -0.92 -3.81
CA PRO A 73 4.88 -1.11 -3.43
C PRO A 73 5.32 -2.57 -3.68
N ARG A 74 6.46 -2.77 -4.36
CA ARG A 74 6.95 -4.11 -4.73
C ARG A 74 7.26 -5.00 -3.52
N ASP A 75 7.92 -4.41 -2.52
CA ASP A 75 8.28 -5.08 -1.26
C ASP A 75 7.26 -4.75 -0.15
N GLY A 76 6.04 -4.40 -0.56
CA GLY A 76 4.95 -4.02 0.32
C GLY A 76 4.31 -5.22 1.03
N VAL A 77 3.59 -4.93 2.12
CA VAL A 77 2.78 -5.95 2.78
C VAL A 77 1.44 -6.17 2.06
N PRO A 78 0.91 -7.41 2.04
CA PRO A 78 -0.43 -7.68 1.53
C PRO A 78 -1.49 -6.87 2.28
N ILE A 79 -2.49 -6.37 1.56
CA ILE A 79 -3.55 -5.54 2.16
C ILE A 79 -4.31 -6.26 3.29
N GLY A 80 -4.44 -7.59 3.22
CA GLY A 80 -5.08 -8.38 4.27
C GLY A 80 -4.38 -8.26 5.63
N GLN A 81 -3.06 -8.05 5.65
CA GLN A 81 -2.31 -7.80 6.89
C GLN A 81 -2.64 -6.43 7.48
N VAL A 82 -2.84 -5.43 6.63
CA VAL A 82 -3.26 -4.07 7.05
C VAL A 82 -4.69 -4.09 7.58
N LEU A 83 -5.58 -4.87 6.97
CA LEU A 83 -6.96 -5.02 7.42
C LEU A 83 -7.08 -5.79 8.76
N ALA A 84 -6.07 -6.57 9.12
CA ALA A 84 -6.01 -7.34 10.36
C ALA A 84 -5.39 -6.58 11.54
N LEU A 85 -5.00 -5.32 11.35
CA LEU A 85 -4.49 -4.46 12.42
C LEU A 85 -5.54 -4.28 13.53
N SER A 86 -5.06 -4.17 14.77
CA SER A 86 -5.90 -3.82 15.91
C SER A 86 -6.44 -2.39 15.80
N ASP A 87 -7.47 -2.06 16.58
CA ASP A 87 -8.12 -0.75 16.54
C ASP A 87 -7.14 0.41 16.78
N ASN A 88 -6.19 0.25 17.71
CA ASN A 88 -5.19 1.28 18.00
C ASN A 88 -4.15 1.41 16.88
N GLU A 89 -3.72 0.30 16.27
CA GLU A 89 -2.80 0.33 15.14
C GLU A 89 -3.45 0.98 13.93
N ARG A 90 -4.74 0.65 13.68
CA ARG A 90 -5.52 1.24 12.61
C ARG A 90 -5.81 2.73 12.84
N LEU A 91 -6.14 3.12 14.07
CA LEU A 91 -6.28 4.54 14.43
C LEU A 91 -5.01 5.33 14.13
N VAL A 92 -3.84 4.81 14.52
CA VAL A 92 -2.55 5.46 14.21
C VAL A 92 -2.31 5.52 12.70
N LEU A 93 -2.63 4.44 11.97
CA LEU A 93 -2.49 4.40 10.52
C LEU A 93 -3.41 5.40 9.80
N ASP A 94 -4.66 5.52 10.23
CA ASP A 94 -5.62 6.47 9.66
C ASP A 94 -5.16 7.91 9.89
N GLN A 95 -4.60 8.22 11.06
CA GLN A 95 -4.00 9.53 11.31
C GLN A 95 -2.74 9.79 10.46
N LEU A 96 -1.91 8.78 10.21
CA LEU A 96 -0.78 8.91 9.27
C LEU A 96 -1.25 9.23 7.84
N LEU A 97 -2.33 8.59 7.39
CA LEU A 97 -2.95 8.83 6.08
C LEU A 97 -3.51 10.25 5.98
N GLU A 98 -4.22 10.72 7.01
CA GLU A 98 -4.75 12.09 7.06
C GLU A 98 -3.65 13.15 7.02
N LEU A 99 -2.55 12.92 7.75
CA LEU A 99 -1.43 13.86 7.81
C LEU A 99 -0.61 13.89 6.50
N SER A 100 -0.86 12.97 5.56
CA SER A 100 -0.14 12.85 4.28
C SER A 100 1.38 12.89 4.48
N LEU A 101 1.87 12.13 5.46
CA LEU A 101 3.28 12.11 5.80
C LEU A 101 4.05 11.33 4.73
N ASP A 102 4.47 12.05 3.69
CA ASP A 102 5.14 11.54 2.49
C ASP A 102 6.59 11.09 2.79
N GLY A 103 6.79 10.07 3.64
CA GLY A 103 8.08 9.41 3.90
C GLY A 103 9.19 10.26 4.55
N GLU A 104 9.06 11.59 4.54
CA GLU A 104 10.00 12.57 5.09
C GLU A 104 9.71 12.90 6.56
N ALA A 105 8.51 12.56 7.04
CA ALA A 105 8.15 12.78 8.42
C ALA A 105 8.91 11.82 9.34
N ARG A 106 9.62 12.41 10.30
CA ARG A 106 10.29 11.65 11.35
C ARG A 106 9.23 10.98 12.22
N ILE A 107 9.47 9.73 12.63
CA ILE A 107 8.60 8.99 13.55
C ILE A 107 8.27 9.80 14.81
N GLU A 108 9.23 10.56 15.34
CA GLU A 108 9.00 11.39 16.53
C GLU A 108 7.95 12.50 16.27
N THR A 109 8.08 13.20 15.15
CA THR A 109 7.15 14.27 14.76
C THR A 109 5.76 13.71 14.47
N ALA A 110 5.69 12.54 13.81
CA ALA A 110 4.43 11.84 13.59
C ALA A 110 3.79 11.43 14.92
N ALA A 111 4.58 10.92 15.87
CA ALA A 111 4.08 10.50 17.18
C ALA A 111 3.49 11.66 17.98
N GLU A 112 4.14 12.83 17.94
CA GLU A 112 3.67 14.05 18.59
C GLU A 112 2.34 14.52 18.01
N GLN A 113 2.27 14.69 16.68
CA GLN A 113 1.06 15.17 16.00
C GLN A 113 -0.14 14.23 16.19
N ILE A 114 0.08 12.90 16.15
CA ILE A 114 -0.99 11.93 16.33
C ILE A 114 -1.46 11.89 17.80
N ALA A 115 -0.54 12.01 18.76
CA ALA A 115 -0.90 12.06 20.17
C ALA A 115 -1.71 13.32 20.53
N GLU A 116 -1.50 14.44 19.82
CA GLU A 116 -2.32 15.65 19.99
C GLU A 116 -3.74 15.51 19.42
N ARG A 117 -3.96 14.56 18.50
CA ARG A 117 -5.23 14.35 17.78
C ARG A 117 -6.04 13.16 18.30
N THR A 118 -5.50 12.41 19.26
CA THR A 118 -6.09 11.16 19.76
C THR A 118 -5.99 11.07 21.28
N ASP A 119 -6.71 10.13 21.89
CA ASP A 119 -6.59 9.83 23.32
C ASP A 119 -5.34 8.99 23.67
N LEU A 120 -4.48 8.70 22.69
CA LEU A 120 -3.26 7.92 22.89
C LEU A 120 -2.11 8.79 23.37
N THR A 121 -1.35 8.30 24.35
CA THR A 121 -0.13 9.00 24.78
C THR A 121 0.94 8.97 23.67
N HIS A 122 1.80 9.99 23.63
CA HIS A 122 2.97 10.02 22.74
C HIS A 122 3.81 8.72 22.79
N GLY A 123 4.03 8.18 23.99
CA GLY A 123 4.77 6.91 24.15
C GLY A 123 4.05 5.72 23.51
N THR A 124 2.72 5.66 23.63
CA THR A 124 1.90 4.63 23.00
C THR A 124 1.95 4.74 21.48
N VAL A 125 1.74 5.94 20.93
CA VAL A 125 1.79 6.17 19.48
C VAL A 125 3.16 5.80 18.92
N LYS A 126 4.24 6.26 19.56
CA LYS A 126 5.61 5.94 19.15
C LYS A 126 5.85 4.43 19.12
N ARG A 127 5.40 3.69 20.14
CA ARG A 127 5.47 2.22 20.16
C ARG A 127 4.73 1.61 18.96
N LEU A 128 3.49 2.03 18.72
CA LEU A 128 2.67 1.53 17.61
C LEU A 128 3.32 1.83 16.24
N LEU A 129 3.91 3.00 16.04
CA LEU A 129 4.64 3.34 14.81
C LEU A 129 5.84 2.40 14.58
N TYR A 130 6.57 2.03 15.64
CA TYR A 130 7.63 1.04 15.53
C TYR A 130 7.11 -0.38 15.27
N GLU A 131 5.98 -0.76 15.85
CA GLU A 131 5.33 -2.05 15.60
C GLU A 131 4.85 -2.16 14.14
N LEU A 132 4.18 -1.13 13.62
CA LEU A 132 3.79 -1.05 12.21
C LEU A 132 5.00 -1.15 11.28
N ALA A 133 6.13 -0.53 11.65
CA ALA A 133 7.38 -0.67 10.91
C ALA A 133 7.98 -2.09 11.01
N GLN A 134 7.89 -2.72 12.18
CA GLN A 134 8.34 -4.10 12.39
C GLN A 134 7.50 -5.09 11.58
N PHE A 135 6.20 -4.85 11.43
CA PHE A 135 5.32 -5.66 10.60
C PHE A 135 5.46 -5.38 9.10
N GLY A 136 6.25 -4.37 8.72
CA GLY A 136 6.46 -3.99 7.33
C GLY A 136 5.35 -3.12 6.73
N VAL A 137 4.35 -2.72 7.53
CA VAL A 137 3.30 -1.77 7.10
C VAL A 137 3.90 -0.39 6.84
N LEU A 138 4.93 -0.03 7.62
CA LEU A 138 5.74 1.17 7.40
C LEU A 138 7.16 0.77 6.98
N GLU A 139 7.62 1.29 5.86
CA GLU A 139 9.04 1.22 5.48
C GLU A 139 9.82 2.27 6.26
N ARG A 140 10.91 1.87 6.92
CA ARG A 140 11.82 2.82 7.58
C ARG A 140 12.77 3.39 6.54
N ARG A 141 12.70 4.70 6.33
CA ARG A 141 13.63 5.42 5.45
C ARG A 141 14.62 6.23 6.27
N GLU A 142 15.87 6.30 5.81
CA GLU A 142 16.81 7.26 6.37
C GLU A 142 16.39 8.67 5.92
N VAL A 143 16.04 9.53 6.86
CA VAL A 143 15.71 10.94 6.54
C VAL A 143 17.02 11.70 6.42
N SER A 144 17.19 12.41 5.31
CA SER A 144 18.34 13.29 5.14
C SER A 144 18.24 14.44 6.15
N VAL A 145 19.16 14.47 7.11
CA VAL A 145 19.34 15.62 7.99
C VAL A 145 20.48 16.42 7.39
N GLY A 146 20.27 17.72 7.17
CA GLY A 146 21.33 18.63 6.74
C GLY A 146 22.63 18.40 7.51
N ALA A 147 23.76 18.62 6.82
CA ALA A 147 25.09 18.19 7.23
C ALA A 147 25.33 18.35 8.75
N ARG A 148 25.79 17.25 9.37
CA ARG A 148 26.28 17.12 10.75
C ARG A 148 25.22 16.84 11.83
N VAL A 149 24.79 15.58 11.93
CA VAL A 149 24.35 15.02 13.22
C VAL A 149 25.17 13.77 13.52
N ALA A 150 25.98 13.81 14.58
CA ALA A 150 26.62 12.63 15.13
C ALA A 150 25.62 11.91 16.03
N GLY A 151 25.14 10.73 15.61
CA GLY A 151 24.13 9.93 16.32
C GLY A 151 23.40 8.95 15.40
N ARG A 152 22.47 8.15 15.96
CA ARG A 152 21.56 7.31 15.16
C ARG A 152 20.75 8.22 14.23
N ARG A 153 20.84 8.02 12.91
CA ARG A 153 20.07 8.79 11.93
C ARG A 153 18.58 8.68 12.23
N PRO A 154 17.81 9.78 12.20
CA PRO A 154 16.37 9.70 12.38
C PRO A 154 15.77 8.88 11.25
N SER A 155 14.91 7.93 11.60
CA SER A 155 14.14 7.15 10.64
C SER A 155 12.82 7.87 10.36
N GLY A 156 12.56 8.12 9.09
CA GLY A 156 11.23 8.41 8.57
C GLY A 156 10.44 7.12 8.43
N ALA A 157 9.13 7.25 8.29
CA ALA A 157 8.23 6.15 8.01
C ALA A 157 7.43 6.48 6.76
N ALA A 158 7.48 5.59 5.76
CA ALA A 158 6.64 5.67 4.57
C ALA A 158 5.67 4.48 4.55
N LEU A 159 4.48 4.66 4.00
CA LEU A 159 3.53 3.56 3.82
C LEU A 159 4.12 2.53 2.86
N ASN A 160 4.08 1.26 3.25
CA ASN A 160 4.60 0.15 2.47
C ASN A 160 3.48 -0.84 2.09
N PHE A 161 2.35 -0.29 1.71
CA PHE A 161 1.20 -0.98 1.11
C PHE A 161 0.51 0.01 0.16
N ALA A 162 -0.48 -0.44 -0.61
CA ALA A 162 -1.25 0.43 -1.50
C ALA A 162 -2.38 1.18 -0.74
N PRO A 163 -2.25 2.49 -0.43
CA PRO A 163 -3.24 3.19 0.40
C PRO A 163 -4.59 3.36 -0.30
N ARG A 164 -4.56 3.59 -1.61
CA ARG A 164 -5.76 3.66 -2.46
C ARG A 164 -6.59 2.37 -2.40
N LEU A 165 -5.93 1.22 -2.26
CA LEU A 165 -6.62 -0.06 -2.12
C LEU A 165 -7.31 -0.19 -0.76
N LEU A 166 -6.67 0.29 0.31
CA LEU A 166 -7.29 0.34 1.64
C LEU A 166 -8.57 1.19 1.62
N THR A 167 -8.48 2.41 1.06
CA THR A 167 -9.63 3.31 0.95
C THR A 167 -10.76 2.70 0.12
N ALA A 168 -10.44 2.09 -1.02
CA ALA A 168 -11.45 1.48 -1.89
C ALA A 168 -12.17 0.30 -1.21
N LEU A 169 -11.47 -0.51 -0.41
CA LEU A 169 -12.06 -1.63 0.32
C LEU A 169 -12.87 -1.21 1.57
N GLN A 170 -12.64 0.00 2.09
CA GLN A 170 -13.37 0.55 3.23
C GLN A 170 -14.61 1.36 2.82
N GLY A 171 -14.62 1.92 1.61
CA GLY A 171 -15.73 2.71 1.06
C GLY A 171 -16.74 1.93 0.23
N GLY A 172 -16.56 0.61 0.09
CA GLY A 172 -17.45 -0.30 -0.62
C GLY A 172 -18.51 -0.95 0.28
#